data_AF-A0A7L4PTX3-F1
#
_entry.id   AF-A0A7L4PTX3-F1
#
_cell.length_a   1.000
_cell.length_b   1.000
_cell.length_c   1.000
_cell.angle_alpha   90.00
_cell.angle_beta   90.00
_cell.angle_gamma   90.00
#
_symmetry.space_group_name_H-M   'P 1'
#
loop_
_entity.id
_entity.type
_entity.pdbx_description
1 polymer ?
#
loop_
_entity_poly.entity_id
_entity_poly.type
_entity_poly.pdbx_seq_one_letter_code
_entity_poly.pdbx_strand_id
1 'polypeptide(L)'
;PQMMYPDYADWYIVFATNEIVLCYTDKSKYANEINADNWYEILQKPDVLWAFGSPNIDPCGYRTVMTIKLADLAYNKPVFENLLAAHTAITIKEENGVYTITTPESLNPDTKYVTIRDKSEDLVSMTLAGGIDYAFEYRSVAEQNKLKYVELPPSINLKDVRYEETYGKVKVKISNGTTQTAAPIAYGITVPKNAPNKDLGIKYVEQVINESGQKIFRDMGQPPTVPALASGNIPEQLKKYVEMIN
;
A
#
# COMPACT_ATOMS: atom_id res chain seq x y z
N PRO A 1 -5.25 -7.27 -13.61
CA PRO A 1 -3.88 -6.68 -13.61
C PRO A 1 -3.55 -6.09 -15.00
N GLN A 2 -3.58 -4.76 -15.14
CA GLN A 2 -3.59 -4.07 -16.44
C GLN A 2 -2.39 -4.40 -17.36
N MET A 3 -1.21 -4.72 -16.81
CA MET A 3 -0.03 -5.07 -17.61
C MET A 3 0.00 -6.53 -18.09
N MET A 4 -0.86 -7.41 -17.53
CA MET A 4 -0.85 -8.85 -17.84
C MET A 4 -2.14 -9.34 -18.49
N TYR A 5 -3.29 -8.82 -18.06
CA TYR A 5 -4.59 -9.25 -18.53
C TYR A 5 -5.16 -8.21 -19.49
N PRO A 6 -5.66 -8.60 -20.68
CA PRO A 6 -5.87 -9.98 -21.15
C PRO A 6 -4.71 -10.57 -21.97
N ASP A 7 -3.68 -9.81 -22.34
CA ASP A 7 -2.71 -10.23 -23.36
C ASP A 7 -1.87 -11.45 -22.96
N TYR A 8 -1.39 -11.49 -21.71
CA TYR A 8 -0.50 -12.51 -21.17
C TYR A 8 -1.17 -13.46 -20.18
N ALA A 9 -2.42 -13.21 -19.80
CA ALA A 9 -3.20 -14.04 -18.88
C ALA A 9 -4.68 -14.09 -19.31
N ASP A 10 -5.29 -15.27 -19.29
CA ASP A 10 -6.73 -15.46 -19.60
C ASP A 10 -7.65 -15.28 -18.39
N TRP A 11 -7.07 -15.17 -17.20
CA TRP A 11 -7.78 -15.02 -15.93
C TRP A 11 -6.88 -14.41 -14.86
N TYR A 12 -7.47 -13.99 -13.74
CA TYR A 12 -6.75 -13.70 -12.50
C TYR A 12 -7.65 -13.94 -11.27
N ILE A 13 -7.02 -14.17 -10.12
CA ILE A 13 -7.68 -14.34 -8.82
C ILE A 13 -7.10 -13.34 -7.82
N VAL A 14 -7.94 -12.55 -7.18
CA VAL A 14 -7.61 -11.72 -6.02
C VAL A 14 -7.75 -12.58 -4.76
N PHE A 15 -6.64 -12.89 -4.12
CA PHE A 15 -6.60 -13.87 -3.02
C PHE A 15 -6.22 -13.27 -1.66
N ALA A 16 -5.71 -12.05 -1.63
CA ALA A 16 -5.34 -11.36 -0.40
C ALA A 16 -5.46 -9.84 -0.55
N THR A 17 -5.60 -9.18 0.59
CA THR A 17 -5.56 -7.71 0.71
C THR A 17 -4.41 -7.29 1.63
N ASN A 18 -4.18 -6.00 1.74
CA ASN A 18 -3.26 -5.39 2.70
C ASN A 18 -3.72 -3.95 2.97
N GLU A 19 -3.06 -3.28 3.89
CA GLU A 19 -3.41 -1.91 4.27
C GLU A 19 -2.16 -1.11 4.61
N ILE A 20 -2.18 0.18 4.28
CA ILE A 20 -1.14 1.12 4.70
C ILE A 20 -1.32 1.42 6.19
N VAL A 21 -0.25 1.28 6.95
CA VAL A 21 -0.16 1.61 8.36
C VAL A 21 1.05 2.51 8.61
N LEU A 22 1.09 3.12 9.80
CA LEU A 22 2.26 3.86 10.26
C LEU A 22 2.97 3.05 11.35
N CYS A 23 4.09 2.44 10.98
CA CYS A 23 4.91 1.58 11.83
C CYS A 23 5.78 2.40 12.79
N TYR A 24 6.03 1.85 13.99
CA TYR A 24 6.88 2.44 15.02
C TYR A 24 7.36 1.37 16.03
N THR A 25 8.16 1.78 17.02
CA THR A 25 8.57 0.95 18.15
C THR A 25 8.38 1.69 19.48
N ASP A 26 8.60 1.01 20.60
CA ASP A 26 8.62 1.66 21.92
C ASP A 26 9.71 2.74 22.09
N LYS A 27 10.70 2.77 21.19
CA LYS A 27 11.75 3.79 21.19
C LYS A 27 11.36 5.05 20.40
N SER A 28 10.31 4.97 19.58
CA SER A 28 9.86 6.07 18.75
C SER A 28 9.32 7.21 19.60
N LYS A 29 9.67 8.44 19.24
CA LYS A 29 9.19 9.63 19.96
C LYS A 29 7.67 9.70 19.92
N TYR A 30 7.05 9.95 21.07
CA TYR A 30 5.58 10.03 21.23
C TYR A 30 4.83 8.72 20.96
N ALA A 31 5.50 7.55 21.02
CA ALA A 31 4.89 6.23 20.81
C ALA A 31 3.68 5.93 21.71
N ASN A 32 3.62 6.51 22.91
CA ASN A 32 2.51 6.33 23.85
C ASN A 32 1.34 7.31 23.61
N GLU A 33 1.50 8.29 22.72
CA GLU A 33 0.50 9.32 22.43
C GLU A 33 -0.12 9.13 21.03
N ILE A 34 0.62 8.52 20.11
CA ILE A 34 0.21 8.38 18.72
C ILE A 34 -0.97 7.41 18.56
N ASN A 35 -1.94 7.79 17.75
CA ASN A 35 -3.12 7.00 17.40
C ASN A 35 -3.69 7.44 16.04
N ALA A 36 -4.81 6.82 15.64
CA ALA A 36 -5.46 7.05 14.35
C ALA A 36 -5.90 8.51 14.14
N ASP A 37 -6.19 9.26 15.20
CA ASP A 37 -6.74 10.62 15.11
C ASP A 37 -5.66 11.71 15.10
N ASN A 38 -4.44 11.41 15.56
CA ASN A 38 -3.38 12.43 15.75
C ASN A 38 -2.04 12.10 15.08
N TRP A 39 -1.91 10.97 14.36
CA TRP A 39 -0.64 10.55 13.77
C TRP A 39 0.01 11.66 12.93
N TYR A 40 -0.78 12.38 12.13
CA TYR A 40 -0.29 13.45 11.28
C TYR A 40 0.22 14.66 12.08
N GLU A 41 -0.29 14.90 13.28
CA GLU A 41 0.19 15.95 14.18
C GLU A 41 1.50 15.55 14.85
N ILE A 42 1.63 14.27 15.22
CA ILE A 42 2.89 13.72 15.75
C ILE A 42 4.00 13.82 14.71
N LEU A 43 3.74 13.46 13.45
CA LEU A 43 4.72 13.52 12.37
C LEU A 43 5.21 14.95 12.04
N GLN A 44 4.46 15.98 12.44
CA GLN A 44 4.85 17.39 12.26
C GLN A 44 5.74 17.94 13.38
N LYS A 45 5.94 17.19 14.47
CA LYS A 45 6.75 17.65 15.60
C LYS A 45 8.22 17.81 15.15
N PRO A 46 8.92 18.87 15.62
CA PRO A 46 10.23 19.24 15.10
C PRO A 46 11.37 18.27 15.43
N ASP A 47 11.12 17.36 16.36
CA ASP A 47 12.01 16.30 16.77
C ASP A 47 11.62 14.94 16.21
N VAL A 48 10.51 14.79 15.48
CA VAL A 48 10.10 13.51 14.89
C VAL A 48 10.68 13.35 13.49
N LEU A 49 11.35 12.23 13.25
CA LEU A 49 11.84 11.83 11.92
C LEU A 49 11.04 10.62 11.43
N TRP A 50 10.39 10.75 10.28
CA TRP A 50 9.64 9.66 9.67
C TRP A 50 10.11 9.34 8.26
N ALA A 51 9.67 8.20 7.73
CA ALA A 51 10.15 7.71 6.45
C ALA A 51 9.08 7.01 5.61
N PHE A 52 9.34 6.96 4.30
CA PHE A 52 8.55 6.18 3.36
C PHE A 52 9.39 5.75 2.15
N GLY A 53 8.92 4.74 1.42
CA GLY A 53 9.56 4.26 0.19
C GLY A 53 9.44 5.27 -0.96
N SER A 54 10.32 5.19 -1.95
CA SER A 54 10.33 6.10 -3.08
C SER A 54 9.10 5.87 -3.96
N PRO A 55 8.24 6.88 -4.17
CA PRO A 55 7.04 6.72 -4.97
C PRO A 55 7.32 6.43 -6.44
N ASN A 56 8.54 6.71 -6.91
CA ASN A 56 8.93 6.46 -8.30
C ASN A 56 9.21 4.97 -8.60
N ILE A 57 9.52 4.14 -7.59
CA ILE A 57 9.98 2.75 -7.79
C ILE A 57 9.42 1.72 -6.80
N ASP A 58 8.70 2.18 -5.77
CA ASP A 58 8.09 1.34 -4.75
C ASP A 58 6.58 1.57 -4.64
N PRO A 59 5.75 0.52 -4.81
CA PRO A 59 4.34 0.57 -4.51
C PRO A 59 3.95 1.13 -3.15
N CYS A 60 4.69 0.78 -2.08
CA CYS A 60 4.39 1.37 -0.78
C CYS A 60 4.63 2.89 -0.79
N GLY A 61 5.66 3.34 -1.50
CA GLY A 61 5.98 4.75 -1.67
C GLY A 61 4.84 5.56 -2.27
N TYR A 62 4.33 5.20 -3.46
CA TYR A 62 3.25 5.98 -4.06
C TYR A 62 1.93 5.82 -3.29
N ARG A 63 1.70 4.68 -2.64
CA ARG A 63 0.53 4.48 -1.76
C ARG A 63 0.59 5.30 -0.49
N THR A 64 1.78 5.54 0.06
CA THR A 64 1.99 6.45 1.19
C THR A 64 1.57 7.87 0.82
N VAL A 65 2.05 8.35 -0.32
CA VAL A 65 1.72 9.69 -0.82
C VAL A 65 0.21 9.81 -1.11
N MET A 66 -0.42 8.76 -1.64
CA MET A 66 -1.89 8.68 -1.79
C MET A 66 -2.61 8.74 -0.43
N THR A 67 -2.16 7.94 0.54
CA THR A 67 -2.74 7.85 1.89
C THR A 67 -2.69 9.20 2.61
N ILE A 68 -1.54 9.88 2.53
CA ILE A 68 -1.35 11.22 3.10
C ILE A 68 -2.30 12.22 2.44
N LYS A 69 -2.53 12.16 1.13
CA LYS A 69 -3.51 13.06 0.50
C LYS A 69 -4.96 12.71 0.85
N LEU A 70 -5.30 11.42 0.94
CA LEU A 70 -6.63 11.01 1.39
C LEU A 70 -6.91 11.46 2.84
N ALA A 71 -5.87 11.57 3.67
CA ALA A 71 -5.97 12.14 5.01
C ALA A 71 -6.47 13.60 5.00
N ASP A 72 -6.11 14.42 4.01
CA ASP A 72 -6.68 15.77 3.89
C ASP A 72 -8.20 15.75 3.84
N LEU A 73 -8.75 14.82 3.04
CA LEU A 73 -10.18 14.67 2.83
C LEU A 73 -10.88 14.07 4.05
N ALA A 74 -10.23 13.11 4.71
CA ALA A 74 -10.79 12.44 5.87
C ALA A 74 -10.82 13.34 7.12
N TYR A 75 -9.76 14.11 7.36
CA TYR A 75 -9.63 14.93 8.56
C TYR A 75 -9.98 16.41 8.36
N ASN A 76 -10.18 16.84 7.11
CA ASN A 76 -10.35 18.25 6.74
C ASN A 76 -9.19 19.13 7.25
N LYS A 77 -7.96 18.68 6.98
CA LYS A 77 -6.69 19.30 7.39
C LYS A 77 -5.69 19.32 6.21
N PRO A 78 -4.72 20.23 6.20
CA PRO A 78 -3.69 20.29 5.15
C PRO A 78 -2.54 19.29 5.43
N VAL A 79 -2.85 18.00 5.59
CA VAL A 79 -1.87 16.96 5.95
C VAL A 79 -0.81 16.79 4.85
N PHE A 80 -1.22 16.78 3.58
CA PHE A 80 -0.31 16.68 2.44
C PHE A 80 0.67 17.85 2.36
N GLU A 81 0.17 19.07 2.54
CA GLU A 81 1.02 20.27 2.52
C GLU A 81 2.06 20.17 3.62
N ASN A 82 1.61 19.89 4.85
CA ASN A 82 2.46 19.92 6.03
C ASN A 82 3.47 18.77 6.09
N LEU A 83 3.16 17.59 5.55
CA LEU A 83 4.06 16.44 5.60
C LEU A 83 4.90 16.27 4.33
N LEU A 84 4.36 16.58 3.15
CA LEU A 84 5.03 16.30 1.88
C LEU A 84 5.45 17.57 1.15
N ALA A 85 4.54 18.47 0.81
CA ALA A 85 4.86 19.61 -0.05
C ALA A 85 5.85 20.58 0.61
N ALA A 86 5.77 20.77 1.93
CA ALA A 86 6.68 21.62 2.69
C ALA A 86 8.09 21.01 2.86
N HIS A 87 8.25 19.70 2.69
CA HIS A 87 9.46 18.96 3.04
C HIS A 87 10.03 18.13 1.89
N THR A 88 9.47 18.22 0.69
CA THR A 88 9.93 17.49 -0.51
C THR A 88 9.65 18.33 -1.76
N ALA A 89 10.15 17.87 -2.90
CA ALA A 89 9.80 18.42 -4.21
C ALA A 89 8.49 17.84 -4.79
N ILE A 90 7.75 17.03 -4.03
CA ILE A 90 6.48 16.45 -4.47
C ILE A 90 5.42 17.57 -4.48
N THR A 91 4.67 17.66 -5.57
CA THR A 91 3.64 18.70 -5.76
C THR A 91 2.29 18.08 -6.05
N ILE A 92 1.23 18.87 -5.94
CA ILE A 92 -0.13 18.41 -6.18
C ILE A 92 -0.94 19.47 -6.93
N LYS A 93 -1.81 19.00 -7.82
CA LYS A 93 -2.81 19.82 -8.50
C LYS A 93 -4.19 19.22 -8.30
N GLU A 94 -5.18 20.05 -8.05
CA GLU A 94 -6.59 19.67 -8.00
C GLU A 94 -7.30 20.16 -9.26
N GLU A 95 -8.07 19.28 -9.89
CA GLU A 95 -8.93 19.58 -11.02
C GLU A 95 -10.23 18.76 -10.89
N ASN A 96 -11.38 19.45 -10.78
CA ASN A 96 -12.70 18.83 -10.73
C ASN A 96 -12.86 17.76 -9.63
N GLY A 97 -12.28 18.00 -8.44
CA GLY A 97 -12.33 17.08 -7.31
C GLY A 97 -11.37 15.88 -7.42
N VAL A 98 -10.49 15.87 -8.44
CA VAL A 98 -9.43 14.88 -8.61
C VAL A 98 -8.08 15.53 -8.32
N TYR A 99 -7.31 14.89 -7.45
CA TYR A 99 -6.01 15.33 -7.01
C TYR A 99 -4.92 14.53 -7.74
N THR A 100 -4.10 15.22 -8.52
CA THR A 100 -2.95 14.61 -9.20
C THR A 100 -1.67 15.08 -8.54
N ILE A 101 -1.03 14.15 -7.83
CA ILE A 101 0.28 14.33 -7.22
C ILE A 101 1.35 14.06 -8.27
N THR A 102 2.37 14.89 -8.35
CA THR A 102 3.51 14.72 -9.26
C THR A 102 4.78 14.49 -8.45
N THR A 103 5.45 13.36 -8.69
CA THR A 103 6.72 13.03 -8.05
C THR A 103 7.87 13.26 -9.04
N PRO A 104 8.72 14.27 -8.82
CA PRO A 104 9.87 14.51 -9.69
C PRO A 104 10.91 13.40 -9.54
N GLU A 105 11.89 13.38 -10.44
CA GLU A 105 13.04 12.46 -10.35
C GLU A 105 13.84 12.69 -9.05
N SER A 106 14.17 13.96 -8.75
CA SER A 106 14.79 14.35 -7.49
C SER A 106 13.73 14.79 -6.47
N LEU A 107 13.51 13.97 -5.44
CA LEU A 107 12.48 14.21 -4.43
C LEU A 107 12.89 15.25 -3.37
N ASN A 108 14.19 15.54 -3.23
CA ASN A 108 14.76 16.56 -2.32
C ASN A 108 14.12 16.58 -0.91
N PRO A 109 14.11 15.46 -0.15
CA PRO A 109 13.51 15.46 1.18
C PRO A 109 14.30 16.34 2.15
N ASP A 110 13.60 17.13 2.95
CA ASP A 110 14.15 17.77 4.15
C ASP A 110 14.37 16.70 5.21
N THR A 111 15.61 16.20 5.25
CA THR A 111 16.02 15.07 6.09
C THR A 111 15.98 15.36 7.58
N LYS A 112 15.65 16.59 7.98
CA LYS A 112 15.29 16.90 9.37
C LYS A 112 13.97 16.24 9.77
N TYR A 113 12.99 16.16 8.87
CA TYR A 113 11.63 15.70 9.17
C TYR A 113 11.27 14.39 8.46
N VAL A 114 11.75 14.21 7.23
CA VAL A 114 11.37 13.07 6.39
C VAL A 114 12.57 12.49 5.67
N THR A 115 12.66 11.16 5.62
CA THR A 115 13.65 10.46 4.81
C THR A 115 12.97 9.50 3.82
N ILE A 116 13.54 9.39 2.63
CA ILE A 116 13.00 8.54 1.56
C ILE A 116 14.06 7.49 1.24
N ARG A 117 13.65 6.23 1.08
CA ARG A 117 14.50 5.13 0.63
C ARG A 117 13.94 4.53 -0.64
N ASP A 118 14.78 3.83 -1.39
CA ASP A 118 14.36 3.20 -2.63
C ASP A 118 13.26 2.15 -2.40
N LYS A 119 13.39 1.37 -1.32
CA LYS A 119 12.42 0.35 -0.92
C LYS A 119 11.99 0.57 0.53
N SER A 120 10.69 0.49 0.76
CA SER A 120 10.05 0.51 2.08
C SER A 120 10.57 -0.58 3.04
N GLU A 121 11.02 -1.72 2.50
CA GLU A 121 11.63 -2.81 3.29
C GLU A 121 12.86 -2.35 4.09
N ASP A 122 13.66 -1.42 3.56
CA ASP A 122 14.84 -0.88 4.26
C ASP A 122 14.45 -0.13 5.55
N LEU A 123 13.25 0.46 5.56
CA LEU A 123 12.75 1.28 6.66
C LEU A 123 12.47 0.46 7.91
N VAL A 124 12.19 -0.83 7.77
CA VAL A 124 11.97 -1.75 8.89
C VAL A 124 13.20 -1.75 9.80
N SER A 125 14.38 -1.96 9.21
CA SER A 125 15.64 -2.00 9.97
C SER A 125 15.96 -0.65 10.62
N MET A 126 15.69 0.45 9.91
CA MET A 126 15.90 1.81 10.40
C MET A 126 15.01 2.13 11.60
N THR A 127 13.74 1.69 11.56
CA THR A 127 12.78 1.88 12.65
C THR A 127 13.17 1.04 13.87
N LEU A 128 13.53 -0.23 13.68
CA LEU A 128 13.97 -1.13 14.76
C LEU A 128 15.26 -0.64 15.46
N ALA A 129 16.18 -0.06 14.68
CA ALA A 129 17.41 0.55 15.18
C ALA A 129 17.16 1.87 15.92
N GLY A 130 15.99 2.49 15.77
CA GLY A 130 15.68 3.83 16.30
C GLY A 130 16.34 4.96 15.52
N GLY A 131 16.73 4.71 14.26
CA GLY A 131 17.27 5.74 13.36
C GLY A 131 16.17 6.62 12.76
N ILE A 132 14.92 6.14 12.77
CA ILE A 132 13.70 6.89 12.45
C ILE A 132 12.62 6.52 13.47
N ASP A 133 11.72 7.45 13.75
CA ASP A 133 10.62 7.26 14.70
C ASP A 133 9.46 6.50 14.05
N TYR A 134 9.11 6.84 12.81
CA TYR A 134 7.95 6.28 12.13
C TYR A 134 8.26 5.90 10.68
N ALA A 135 7.64 4.84 10.18
CA ALA A 135 7.73 4.46 8.77
C ALA A 135 6.35 4.07 8.24
N PHE A 136 5.97 4.59 7.07
CA PHE A 136 4.82 4.03 6.36
C PHE A 136 5.19 2.67 5.79
N GLU A 137 4.36 1.68 6.10
CA GLU A 137 4.49 0.35 5.52
C GLU A 137 3.14 -0.37 5.42
N TYR A 138 3.14 -1.56 4.84
CA TYR A 138 2.03 -2.48 4.91
C TYR A 138 1.91 -3.12 6.29
N ARG A 139 0.67 -3.36 6.73
CA ARG A 139 0.39 -4.10 7.97
C ARG A 139 1.09 -5.45 8.01
N SER A 140 1.10 -6.20 6.90
CA SER A 140 1.77 -7.50 6.85
C SER A 140 3.25 -7.42 7.22
N VAL A 141 3.96 -6.39 6.74
CA VAL A 141 5.39 -6.20 7.03
C VAL A 141 5.59 -5.76 8.47
N ALA A 142 4.69 -4.94 9.01
CA ALA A 142 4.69 -4.58 10.42
C ALA A 142 4.58 -5.82 11.32
N GLU A 143 3.60 -6.69 11.06
CA GLU A 143 3.37 -7.91 11.82
C GLU A 143 4.54 -8.91 11.70
N GLN A 144 5.05 -9.13 10.48
CA GLN A 144 6.20 -10.01 10.23
C GLN A 144 7.47 -9.58 10.96
N ASN A 145 7.65 -8.27 11.15
CA ASN A 145 8.81 -7.69 11.81
C ASN A 145 8.55 -7.25 13.25
N LYS A 146 7.38 -7.58 13.81
CA LYS A 146 6.97 -7.25 15.18
C LYS A 146 7.06 -5.75 15.49
N LEU A 147 6.84 -4.92 14.48
CA LEU A 147 6.70 -3.48 14.66
C LEU A 147 5.33 -3.18 15.26
N LYS A 148 5.27 -2.16 16.12
CA LYS A 148 3.98 -1.55 16.47
C LYS A 148 3.50 -0.74 15.28
N TYR A 149 2.19 -0.53 15.17
CA TYR A 149 1.65 0.28 14.10
C TYR A 149 0.37 0.99 14.51
N VAL A 150 0.13 2.14 13.88
CA VAL A 150 -1.15 2.83 13.92
C VAL A 150 -2.01 2.29 12.78
N GLU A 151 -3.17 1.73 13.11
CA GLU A 151 -4.20 1.44 12.11
C GLU A 151 -4.78 2.76 11.59
N LEU A 152 -4.63 3.01 10.29
CA LEU A 152 -5.19 4.18 9.64
C LEU A 152 -6.66 3.93 9.27
N PRO A 153 -7.54 4.94 9.24
CA PRO A 153 -8.93 4.76 8.88
C PRO A 153 -9.13 4.07 7.52
N PRO A 154 -10.18 3.24 7.36
CA PRO A 154 -10.51 2.60 6.09
C PRO A 154 -10.66 3.59 4.92
N SER A 155 -11.05 4.84 5.18
CA SER A 155 -11.15 5.87 4.15
C SER A 155 -9.82 6.31 3.54
N ILE A 156 -8.67 5.97 4.16
CA ILE A 156 -7.34 6.41 3.72
C ILE A 156 -6.33 5.27 3.55
N ASN A 157 -6.50 4.14 4.25
CA ASN A 157 -5.51 3.05 4.32
C ASN A 157 -5.44 2.15 3.07
N LEU A 158 -6.28 2.44 2.05
CA LEU A 158 -6.37 1.72 0.78
C LEU A 158 -6.79 0.25 0.91
N LYS A 159 -7.43 -0.19 1.99
CA LYS A 159 -7.82 -1.60 2.15
C LYS A 159 -9.17 -1.93 1.53
N ASP A 160 -10.14 -1.04 1.72
CA ASP A 160 -11.55 -1.39 1.70
C ASP A 160 -12.21 -0.94 0.39
N VAL A 161 -12.76 -1.91 -0.35
CA VAL A 161 -13.43 -1.69 -1.64
C VAL A 161 -14.61 -0.71 -1.56
N ARG A 162 -15.24 -0.57 -0.38
CA ARG A 162 -16.33 0.41 -0.17
C ARG A 162 -15.86 1.87 -0.34
N TYR A 163 -14.56 2.11 -0.26
CA TYR A 163 -13.95 3.42 -0.44
C TYR A 163 -13.29 3.60 -1.81
N GLU A 164 -13.51 2.69 -2.78
CA GLU A 164 -12.89 2.76 -4.11
C GLU A 164 -13.10 4.12 -4.80
N GLU A 165 -14.32 4.67 -4.77
CA GLU A 165 -14.60 6.00 -5.33
C GLU A 165 -13.85 7.12 -4.60
N THR A 166 -13.64 6.97 -3.29
CA THR A 166 -12.89 7.94 -2.48
C THR A 166 -11.41 7.87 -2.80
N TYR A 167 -10.86 6.66 -2.88
CA TYR A 167 -9.47 6.43 -3.30
C TYR A 167 -9.24 6.98 -4.72
N GLY A 168 -10.16 6.71 -5.64
CA GLY A 168 -10.07 7.12 -7.05
C GLY A 168 -9.95 8.63 -7.29
N LYS A 169 -10.23 9.46 -6.27
CA LYS A 169 -9.99 10.92 -6.30
C LYS A 169 -8.50 11.27 -6.29
N VAL A 170 -7.60 10.37 -5.94
CA VAL A 170 -6.17 10.63 -5.82
C VAL A 170 -5.37 9.85 -6.86
N LYS A 171 -4.49 10.55 -7.57
CA LYS A 171 -3.58 10.00 -8.57
C LYS A 171 -2.15 10.42 -8.28
N VAL A 172 -1.19 9.57 -8.63
CA VAL A 172 0.24 9.86 -8.54
C VAL A 172 0.87 9.66 -9.92
N LYS A 173 1.41 10.74 -10.48
CA LYS A 173 2.24 10.72 -11.68
C LYS A 173 3.70 10.56 -11.27
N ILE A 174 4.27 9.41 -11.57
CA ILE A 174 5.66 9.07 -11.24
C ILE A 174 6.65 9.61 -12.30
N SER A 175 7.93 9.64 -11.96
CA SER A 175 8.98 10.27 -12.77
C SER A 175 9.11 9.71 -14.20
N ASN A 176 8.73 8.45 -14.43
CA ASN A 176 8.72 7.83 -15.76
C ASN A 176 7.49 8.22 -16.63
N GLY A 177 6.61 9.08 -16.12
CA GLY A 177 5.41 9.57 -16.81
C GLY A 177 4.14 8.75 -16.56
N THR A 178 4.24 7.56 -15.97
CA THR A 178 3.09 6.72 -15.63
C THR A 178 2.26 7.37 -14.54
N THR A 179 0.93 7.23 -14.62
CA THR A 179 0.01 7.72 -13.60
C THR A 179 -0.70 6.55 -12.94
N GLN A 180 -0.57 6.45 -11.62
CA GLN A 180 -1.26 5.47 -10.79
C GLN A 180 -2.46 6.12 -10.13
N THR A 181 -3.64 5.52 -10.24
CA THR A 181 -4.83 5.93 -9.47
C THR A 181 -4.86 5.14 -8.17
N ALA A 182 -5.17 5.78 -7.05
CA ALA A 182 -5.33 5.07 -5.78
C ALA A 182 -6.55 4.14 -5.85
N ALA A 183 -6.38 2.92 -5.38
CA ALA A 183 -7.37 1.86 -5.44
C ALA A 183 -7.16 0.91 -4.26
N PRO A 184 -8.16 0.09 -3.89
CA PRO A 184 -8.00 -0.92 -2.85
C PRO A 184 -6.80 -1.84 -3.13
N ILE A 185 -6.01 -2.14 -2.10
CA ILE A 185 -4.85 -2.99 -2.18
C ILE A 185 -5.34 -4.43 -2.26
N ALA A 186 -5.20 -4.98 -3.46
CA ALA A 186 -5.55 -6.35 -3.80
C ALA A 186 -4.34 -7.05 -4.42
N TYR A 187 -4.05 -8.26 -3.94
CA TYR A 187 -3.04 -9.13 -4.53
C TYR A 187 -3.70 -10.11 -5.47
N GLY A 188 -3.35 -9.97 -6.76
CA GLY A 188 -3.80 -10.85 -7.82
C GLY A 188 -2.77 -11.92 -8.15
N ILE A 189 -3.23 -13.14 -8.43
CA ILE A 189 -2.42 -14.25 -8.94
C ILE A 189 -3.03 -14.82 -10.23
N THR A 190 -2.18 -15.29 -11.14
CA THR A 190 -2.58 -15.96 -12.37
C THR A 190 -1.45 -16.89 -12.85
N VAL A 191 -1.75 -17.76 -13.81
CA VAL A 191 -0.76 -18.55 -14.56
C VAL A 191 -0.63 -17.95 -15.96
N PRO A 192 0.55 -17.42 -16.35
CA PRO A 192 0.75 -16.83 -17.67
C PRO A 192 0.44 -17.79 -18.82
N LYS A 193 -0.05 -17.25 -19.94
CA LYS A 193 -0.39 -18.02 -21.15
C LYS A 193 0.77 -18.84 -21.70
N ASN A 194 2.00 -18.37 -21.51
CA ASN A 194 3.24 -19.01 -21.97
C ASN A 194 3.97 -19.78 -20.86
N ALA A 195 3.32 -20.05 -19.71
CA ALA A 195 3.96 -20.79 -18.63
C ALA A 195 4.39 -22.19 -19.12
N PRO A 196 5.67 -22.59 -18.90
CA PRO A 196 6.19 -23.87 -19.40
C PRO A 196 5.55 -25.08 -18.72
N ASN A 197 4.95 -24.89 -17.55
CA ASN A 197 4.23 -25.92 -16.82
C ASN A 197 2.94 -25.36 -16.18
N LYS A 198 1.90 -25.22 -17.02
CA LYS A 198 0.61 -24.66 -16.61
C LYS A 198 -0.05 -25.45 -15.48
N ASP A 199 -0.01 -26.78 -15.55
CA ASP A 199 -0.67 -27.66 -14.58
C ASP A 199 -0.08 -27.50 -13.17
N LEU A 200 1.25 -27.44 -13.05
CA LEU A 200 1.89 -27.16 -11.77
C LEU A 200 1.60 -25.73 -11.29
N GLY A 201 1.56 -24.75 -12.21
CA GLY A 201 1.15 -23.39 -11.89
C GLY A 201 -0.25 -23.34 -11.29
N ILE A 202 -1.21 -24.07 -11.86
CA ILE A 202 -2.59 -24.10 -11.35
C ILE A 202 -2.65 -24.79 -9.99
N LYS A 203 -1.90 -25.88 -9.78
CA LYS A 203 -1.82 -26.54 -8.46
C LYS A 203 -1.23 -25.63 -7.39
N TYR A 204 -0.24 -24.81 -7.74
CA TYR A 204 0.30 -23.82 -6.82
C TYR A 204 -0.74 -22.76 -6.48
N VAL A 205 -1.49 -22.25 -7.47
CA VAL A 205 -2.59 -21.31 -7.22
C VAL A 205 -3.67 -21.94 -6.33
N GLU A 206 -4.02 -23.21 -6.53
CA GLU A 206 -4.94 -23.93 -5.63
C GLU A 206 -4.42 -23.95 -4.19
N GLN A 207 -3.13 -24.22 -3.98
CA GLN A 207 -2.52 -24.20 -2.65
C GLN A 207 -2.60 -22.81 -2.00
N VAL A 208 -2.38 -21.75 -2.78
CA VAL A 208 -2.45 -20.36 -2.31
C VAL A 208 -3.85 -20.00 -1.80
N ILE A 209 -4.91 -20.44 -2.50
CA ILE A 209 -6.29 -20.01 -2.22
C ILE A 209 -7.10 -21.00 -1.38
N ASN A 210 -6.60 -22.22 -1.15
CA ASN A 210 -7.25 -23.19 -0.26
C ASN A 210 -7.03 -22.84 1.22
N GLU A 211 -7.64 -23.62 2.12
CA GLU A 211 -7.58 -23.39 3.56
C GLU A 211 -6.14 -23.31 4.11
N SER A 212 -5.22 -24.12 3.59
CA SER A 212 -3.82 -24.13 4.01
C SER A 212 -3.09 -22.83 3.63
N GLY A 213 -3.27 -22.36 2.40
CA GLY A 213 -2.72 -21.08 1.94
C GLY A 213 -3.32 -19.91 2.71
N GLN A 214 -4.65 -19.90 2.87
CA GLN A 214 -5.35 -18.88 3.64
C GLN A 214 -4.85 -18.80 5.09
N LYS A 215 -4.52 -19.94 5.71
CA LYS A 215 -3.93 -19.96 7.06
C LYS A 215 -2.55 -19.31 7.06
N ILE A 216 -1.68 -19.62 6.10
CA ILE A 216 -0.36 -18.99 5.97
C ILE A 216 -0.50 -17.46 5.87
N PHE A 217 -1.41 -16.98 5.02
CA PHE A 217 -1.67 -15.54 4.84
C PHE A 217 -2.14 -14.87 6.14
N ARG A 218 -3.09 -15.48 6.87
CA ARG A 218 -3.52 -15.00 8.19
C ARG A 218 -2.39 -14.95 9.21
N ASP A 219 -1.59 -16.02 9.30
CA ASP A 219 -0.49 -16.12 10.26
C ASP A 219 0.63 -15.09 9.97
N MET A 220 0.73 -14.62 8.72
CA MET A 220 1.72 -13.65 8.25
C MET A 220 1.18 -12.20 8.20
N GLY A 221 0.01 -11.94 8.79
CA GLY A 221 -0.58 -10.60 8.89
C GLY A 221 -1.13 -10.03 7.59
N GLN A 222 -1.39 -10.89 6.61
CA GLN A 222 -1.93 -10.50 5.31
C GLN A 222 -3.30 -11.16 5.12
N PRO A 223 -4.41 -10.45 5.38
CA PRO A 223 -5.73 -11.07 5.36
C PRO A 223 -6.07 -11.66 3.98
N PRO A 224 -6.42 -12.97 3.89
CA PRO A 224 -6.85 -13.57 2.64
C PRO A 224 -8.27 -13.11 2.28
N THR A 225 -8.55 -13.04 0.98
CA THR A 225 -9.89 -12.82 0.43
C THR A 225 -10.60 -14.17 0.33
N VAL A 226 -11.69 -14.37 1.08
CA VAL A 226 -12.40 -15.66 1.19
C VAL A 226 -13.92 -15.45 1.02
N PRO A 227 -14.56 -16.02 -0.03
CA PRO A 227 -13.93 -16.69 -1.18
C PRO A 227 -13.02 -15.73 -1.95
N ALA A 228 -12.02 -16.25 -2.65
CA ALA A 228 -11.15 -15.39 -3.47
C ALA A 228 -11.94 -14.85 -4.67
N LEU A 229 -11.65 -13.62 -5.12
CA LEU A 229 -12.42 -13.01 -6.21
C LEU A 229 -11.74 -13.30 -7.56
N ALA A 230 -12.48 -13.64 -8.59
CA ALA A 230 -11.90 -14.14 -9.84
C ALA A 230 -12.53 -13.53 -11.09
N SER A 231 -11.74 -13.32 -12.14
CA SER A 231 -12.22 -12.81 -13.42
C SER A 231 -11.53 -13.53 -14.58
N GLY A 232 -12.25 -13.68 -15.70
CA GLY A 232 -11.80 -14.39 -16.89
C GLY A 232 -12.04 -15.91 -16.85
N ASN A 233 -11.29 -16.65 -17.66
CA ASN A 233 -11.48 -18.09 -17.88
C ASN A 233 -10.81 -18.94 -16.77
N ILE A 234 -11.48 -19.05 -15.61
CA ILE A 234 -10.95 -19.79 -14.45
C ILE A 234 -10.86 -21.30 -14.71
N PRO A 235 -9.70 -21.95 -14.47
CA PRO A 235 -9.56 -23.40 -14.53
C PRO A 235 -10.55 -24.12 -13.60
N GLU A 236 -11.15 -25.21 -14.07
CA GLU A 236 -12.23 -25.92 -13.37
C GLU A 236 -11.91 -26.25 -11.91
N GLN A 237 -10.69 -26.72 -11.64
CA GLN A 237 -10.24 -27.10 -10.30
C GLN A 237 -10.17 -25.94 -9.29
N LEU A 238 -10.09 -24.69 -9.77
CA LEU A 238 -10.05 -23.50 -8.92
C LEU A 238 -11.44 -22.94 -8.61
N LYS A 239 -12.47 -23.28 -9.40
CA LYS A 239 -13.81 -22.66 -9.33
C LYS A 239 -14.48 -22.80 -7.96
N LYS A 240 -14.21 -23.88 -7.23
CA LYS A 240 -14.77 -24.12 -5.89
C LYS A 240 -14.22 -23.20 -4.79
N TYR A 241 -13.12 -22.47 -5.05
CA TYR A 241 -12.49 -21.58 -4.07
C TYR A 241 -12.75 -20.09 -4.36
N VAL A 242 -13.44 -19.78 -5.47
CA VAL A 242 -13.56 -18.42 -5.95
C VAL A 242 -14.99 -17.98 -6.19
N GLU A 243 -15.20 -16.68 -6.13
CA GLU A 243 -16.40 -15.98 -6.57
C GLU A 243 -16.07 -15.13 -7.81
N MET A 244 -16.89 -15.21 -8.85
CA MET A 244 -16.64 -14.46 -10.08
C MET A 244 -17.02 -12.98 -9.89
N ILE A 245 -16.11 -12.08 -10.24
CA ILE A 245 -16.35 -10.64 -10.32
C ILE A 245 -16.52 -10.23 -11.78
N ASN A 246 -17.55 -9.39 -12.02
CA ASN A 246 -17.91 -8.87 -13.33
C ASN A 246 -16.91 -7.83 -13.84
#